data_AF-R4KLZ6-F1
#
_entry.id   AF-R4KLZ6-F1
#
_cell.length_a   1.000
_cell.length_b   1.000
_cell.length_c   1.000
_cell.angle_alpha   90.00
_cell.angle_beta   90.00
_cell.angle_gamma   90.00
#
_symmetry.space_group_name_H-M   'P 1'
#
loop_
_entity.id
_entity.type
_entity.pdbx_description
1 polymer ?
#
loop_
_entity_poly.entity_id
_entity_poly.type
_entity_poly.pdbx_seq_one_letter_code
_entity_poly.pdbx_strand_id
1 'polypeptide(L)'
;MRRNDLVQHPLNLAIDAINRGNQENALVFTRQIWEEGRPLHDLYGDMAGLFCTYIADKLGEEAVEDAWRFVGEQLWRPLLMYIKDNGGTKALVDIYAAFLRSHGHDFYVEQDDEKTVFVMKYCASGGRMIKEGKNDNSNRHSVNIGTTRKKYPWGFNMEGLSYYCVHTPLWMDILPREWGWDVFKSEFGRQFDELGNPVDEPCKATIYHKPRS
;
A
#
# COMPACT_ATOMS: atom_id res chain seq x y z
N MET A 1 -34.43 -8.54 20.82
CA MET A 1 -34.29 -9.42 19.63
C MET A 1 -32.81 -9.50 19.28
N ARG A 2 -32.25 -10.70 19.02
CA ARG A 2 -30.83 -10.86 18.63
C ARG A 2 -30.69 -10.82 17.10
N ARG A 3 -29.71 -10.06 16.60
CA ARG A 3 -29.41 -9.88 15.17
C ARG A 3 -28.34 -10.88 14.71
N ASN A 4 -28.74 -12.14 14.53
CA ASN A 4 -27.82 -13.22 14.12
C ASN A 4 -27.28 -13.02 12.69
N ASP A 5 -27.97 -12.23 11.89
CA ASP A 5 -27.53 -11.82 10.55
C ASP A 5 -26.26 -10.95 10.59
N LEU A 6 -26.01 -10.21 11.67
CA LEU A 6 -24.85 -9.32 11.79
C LEU A 6 -23.59 -9.99 12.35
N VAL A 7 -23.68 -11.24 12.80
CA VAL A 7 -22.54 -11.96 13.42
C VAL A 7 -21.93 -13.04 12.53
N GLN A 8 -22.51 -13.26 11.34
CA GLN A 8 -22.02 -14.24 10.39
C GLN A 8 -21.07 -13.58 9.40
N HIS A 9 -19.80 -13.98 9.45
CA HIS A 9 -18.80 -13.51 8.49
C HIS A 9 -19.10 -14.07 7.09
N PRO A 10 -19.02 -13.27 6.00
CA PRO A 10 -19.36 -13.72 4.65
C PRO A 10 -18.57 -14.95 4.17
N LEU A 11 -17.32 -15.12 4.60
CA LEU A 11 -16.54 -16.34 4.35
C LEU A 11 -17.27 -17.62 4.78
N ASN A 12 -17.85 -17.63 5.98
CA ASN A 12 -18.55 -18.81 6.48
C ASN A 12 -19.83 -19.07 5.67
N LEU A 13 -20.55 -18.01 5.31
CA LEU A 13 -21.72 -18.09 4.45
C LEU A 13 -21.38 -18.61 3.05
N ALA A 14 -20.25 -18.21 2.49
CA ALA A 14 -19.75 -18.70 1.20
C ALA A 14 -19.45 -20.20 1.26
N ILE A 15 -18.74 -20.66 2.29
CA ILE A 15 -18.41 -22.08 2.50
C ILE A 15 -19.69 -22.91 2.66
N ASP A 16 -20.65 -22.44 3.47
CA ASP A 16 -21.93 -23.12 3.65
C ASP A 16 -22.75 -23.20 2.36
N ALA A 17 -22.73 -22.14 1.54
CA ALA A 17 -23.40 -22.13 0.25
C ALA A 17 -22.76 -23.15 -0.72
N ILE A 18 -21.43 -23.25 -0.77
CA ILE A 18 -20.71 -24.25 -1.56
C ILE A 18 -21.09 -25.68 -1.12
N ASN A 19 -21.06 -25.95 0.19
CA ASN A 19 -21.39 -27.27 0.73
C ASN A 19 -22.84 -27.71 0.42
N ARG A 20 -23.75 -26.75 0.21
CA ARG A 20 -25.15 -27.00 -0.16
C ARG A 20 -25.39 -26.99 -1.67
N GLY A 21 -24.35 -26.83 -2.50
CA GLY A 21 -24.46 -26.72 -3.95
C GLY A 21 -25.12 -25.42 -4.44
N ASN A 22 -25.20 -24.39 -3.58
CA ASN A 22 -25.77 -23.10 -3.93
C ASN A 22 -24.69 -22.15 -4.47
N GLN A 23 -24.39 -22.29 -5.77
CA GLN A 23 -23.36 -21.51 -6.45
C GLN A 23 -23.66 -20.00 -6.46
N GLU A 24 -24.93 -19.61 -6.61
CA GLU A 24 -25.32 -18.20 -6.67
C GLU A 24 -24.98 -17.47 -5.36
N ASN A 25 -25.38 -18.03 -4.22
CA ASN A 25 -25.08 -17.45 -2.91
C ASN A 25 -23.58 -17.49 -2.61
N ALA A 26 -22.86 -18.55 -3.03
CA ALA A 26 -21.42 -18.62 -2.84
C ALA A 26 -20.69 -17.44 -3.54
N LEU A 27 -21.12 -17.08 -4.75
CA LEU A 27 -20.57 -15.93 -5.49
C LEU A 27 -20.91 -14.59 -4.81
N VAL A 28 -22.13 -14.44 -4.28
CA VAL A 28 -22.54 -13.24 -3.54
C VAL A 28 -21.66 -13.06 -2.31
N PHE A 29 -21.56 -14.07 -1.46
CA PHE A 29 -20.80 -13.97 -0.21
C PHE A 29 -19.30 -13.83 -0.43
N THR A 30 -18.75 -14.41 -1.50
CA THR A 30 -17.34 -14.21 -1.84
C THR A 30 -17.04 -12.76 -2.20
N ARG A 31 -17.93 -12.07 -2.94
CA ARG A 31 -17.79 -10.63 -3.22
C ARG A 31 -17.95 -9.80 -1.96
N GLN A 32 -18.89 -10.17 -1.10
CA GLN A 32 -19.16 -9.46 0.15
C GLN A 32 -17.93 -9.42 1.08
N ILE A 33 -17.07 -10.45 1.09
CA ILE A 33 -15.80 -10.42 1.84
C ILE A 33 -14.97 -9.17 1.45
N TRP A 34 -14.86 -8.90 0.15
CA TRP A 34 -14.13 -7.74 -0.36
C TRP A 34 -14.87 -6.44 -0.08
N GLU A 35 -16.18 -6.41 -0.32
CA GLU A 35 -17.01 -5.21 -0.14
C GLU A 35 -17.08 -4.74 1.33
N GLU A 36 -16.98 -5.66 2.30
CA GLU A 36 -16.90 -5.32 3.72
C GLU A 36 -15.50 -4.87 4.14
N GLY A 37 -14.46 -5.56 3.67
CA GLY A 37 -13.08 -5.27 4.05
C GLY A 37 -12.52 -3.99 3.43
N ARG A 38 -12.89 -3.72 2.18
CA ARG A 38 -12.29 -2.64 1.38
C ARG A 38 -12.51 -1.24 1.95
N PRO A 39 -13.74 -0.83 2.35
CA PRO A 39 -13.96 0.50 2.93
C PRO A 39 -13.18 0.70 4.24
N LEU A 40 -13.06 -0.35 5.07
CA LEU A 40 -12.28 -0.30 6.31
C LEU A 40 -10.80 -0.14 6.02
N HIS A 41 -10.25 -0.93 5.08
CA HIS A 41 -8.88 -0.77 4.61
C HIS A 41 -8.60 0.67 4.15
N ASP A 42 -9.47 1.23 3.30
CA ASP A 42 -9.30 2.57 2.75
C ASP A 42 -9.38 3.65 3.84
N LEU A 43 -10.24 3.47 4.84
CA LEU A 43 -10.32 4.32 6.03
C LEU A 43 -9.02 4.32 6.83
N TYR A 44 -8.39 3.17 7.04
CA TYR A 44 -7.09 3.10 7.73
C TYR A 44 -5.98 3.79 6.94
N GLY A 45 -6.00 3.69 5.62
CA GLY A 45 -5.12 4.46 4.75
C GLY A 45 -5.31 5.97 4.94
N ASP A 46 -6.55 6.45 4.85
CA ASP A 46 -6.87 7.88 5.03
C ASP A 46 -6.46 8.38 6.43
N MET A 47 -6.71 7.56 7.46
CA MET A 47 -6.33 7.87 8.85
C MET A 47 -4.82 8.00 9.02
N ALA A 48 -4.03 7.10 8.43
CA ALA A 48 -2.57 7.23 8.44
C ALA A 48 -2.10 8.50 7.74
N GLY A 49 -2.71 8.87 6.61
CA GLY A 49 -2.43 10.15 5.93
C GLY A 49 -2.73 11.37 6.81
N LEU A 50 -3.86 11.35 7.52
CA LEU A 50 -4.24 12.43 8.44
C LEU A 50 -3.35 12.50 9.69
N PHE A 51 -2.90 11.37 10.24
CA PHE A 51 -1.91 11.37 11.31
C PHE A 51 -0.60 12.02 10.86
N CYS A 52 -0.13 11.69 9.66
CA CYS A 52 1.07 12.32 9.11
C CYS A 52 0.86 13.83 8.86
N THR A 53 -0.33 14.23 8.42
CA THR A 53 -0.70 15.64 8.27
C THR A 53 -0.61 16.38 9.60
N TYR A 54 -1.22 15.80 10.65
CA TYR A 54 -1.16 16.37 11.99
C TYR A 54 0.27 16.47 12.52
N ILE A 55 1.09 15.45 12.28
CA ILE A 55 2.51 15.45 12.66
C ILE A 55 3.26 16.57 11.95
N ALA A 56 3.09 16.69 10.62
CA ALA A 56 3.72 17.77 9.85
C ALA A 56 3.32 19.15 10.36
N ASP A 57 2.03 19.38 10.62
CA ASP A 57 1.50 20.67 11.08
C ASP A 57 2.00 21.05 12.48
N LYS A 58 2.28 20.06 13.34
CA LYS A 58 2.70 20.29 14.74
C LYS A 58 4.20 20.26 14.95
N LEU A 59 4.91 19.43 14.20
CA LEU A 59 6.30 19.07 14.46
C LEU A 59 7.22 19.26 13.24
N GLY A 60 6.67 19.62 12.07
CA GLY A 60 7.42 19.76 10.82
C GLY A 60 7.43 18.48 9.98
N GLU A 61 7.78 18.61 8.71
CA GLU A 61 7.76 17.50 7.74
C GLU A 61 8.81 16.43 8.05
N GLU A 62 9.95 16.82 8.62
CA GLU A 62 10.98 15.89 9.06
C GLU A 62 10.44 14.91 10.14
N ALA A 63 9.49 15.34 10.98
CA ALA A 63 8.84 14.47 11.96
C ALA A 63 7.93 13.40 11.30
N VAL A 64 7.49 13.61 10.05
CA VAL A 64 6.77 12.59 9.28
C VAL A 64 7.71 11.45 8.89
N GLU A 65 8.95 11.77 8.49
CA GLU A 65 9.99 10.76 8.27
C GLU A 65 10.23 9.97 9.55
N ASP A 66 10.46 10.65 10.68
CA ASP A 66 10.72 10.00 11.96
C ASP A 66 9.59 9.05 12.37
N ALA A 67 8.33 9.47 12.19
CA ALA A 67 7.17 8.63 12.48
C ALA A 67 7.14 7.37 11.59
N TRP A 68 7.39 7.51 10.28
CA TRP A 68 7.42 6.36 9.39
C TRP A 68 8.61 5.44 9.60
N ARG A 69 9.77 5.99 9.96
CA ARG A 69 10.94 5.21 10.38
C ARG A 69 10.65 4.44 11.66
N PHE A 70 10.01 5.06 12.64
CA PHE A 70 9.58 4.38 13.88
C PHE A 70 8.67 3.19 13.58
N VAL A 71 7.63 3.37 12.77
CA VAL A 71 6.76 2.26 12.34
C VAL A 71 7.56 1.19 11.57
N GLY A 72 8.49 1.62 10.71
CA GLY A 72 9.40 0.75 9.98
C GLY A 72 10.21 -0.15 10.92
N GLU A 73 10.83 0.41 11.95
CA GLU A 73 11.60 -0.36 12.94
C GLU A 73 10.71 -1.30 13.78
N GLN A 74 9.53 -0.86 14.20
CA GLN A 74 8.69 -1.63 15.12
C GLN A 74 7.89 -2.76 14.45
N LEU A 75 7.44 -2.56 13.21
CA LEU A 75 6.56 -3.51 12.51
C LEU A 75 7.21 -4.11 11.27
N TRP A 76 7.85 -3.28 10.45
CA TRP A 76 8.32 -3.71 9.13
C TRP A 76 9.64 -4.47 9.19
N ARG A 77 10.59 -4.02 10.02
CA ARG A 77 11.90 -4.67 10.18
C ARG A 77 11.79 -6.11 10.67
N PRO A 78 11.04 -6.44 11.74
CA PRO A 78 10.91 -7.82 12.19
C PRO A 78 10.33 -8.73 11.09
N LEU A 79 9.32 -8.25 10.35
CA LEU A 79 8.72 -8.98 9.25
C LEU A 79 9.70 -9.21 8.10
N LEU A 80 10.36 -8.17 7.61
CA LEU A 80 11.30 -8.31 6.50
C LEU A 80 12.51 -9.17 6.87
N MET A 81 13.06 -9.03 8.08
CA MET A 81 14.19 -9.87 8.51
C MET A 81 13.76 -11.33 8.68
N TYR A 82 12.55 -11.60 9.16
CA TYR A 82 12.01 -12.96 9.17
C TYR A 82 11.91 -13.54 7.75
N ILE A 83 11.40 -12.78 6.78
CA ILE A 83 11.31 -13.22 5.38
C ILE A 83 12.71 -13.49 4.81
N LYS A 84 13.65 -12.57 5.05
CA LYS A 84 15.05 -12.70 4.63
C LYS A 84 15.66 -14.02 5.10
N ASP A 85 15.49 -14.35 6.38
CA ASP A 85 16.16 -15.49 6.99
C ASP A 85 15.45 -16.84 6.72
N ASN A 86 14.16 -16.83 6.38
CA ASN A 86 13.35 -18.06 6.20
C ASN A 86 12.91 -18.35 4.76
N GLY A 87 13.08 -17.41 3.83
CA GLY A 87 12.67 -17.62 2.43
C GLY A 87 13.32 -16.70 1.40
N GLY A 88 14.10 -15.71 1.85
CA GLY A 88 14.85 -14.81 1.00
C GLY A 88 13.98 -14.03 0.01
N THR A 89 14.57 -13.68 -1.13
CA THR A 89 13.95 -12.84 -2.16
C THR A 89 12.75 -13.51 -2.82
N LYS A 90 12.77 -14.84 -2.97
CA LYS A 90 11.63 -15.60 -3.50
C LYS A 90 10.39 -15.46 -2.62
N ALA A 91 10.53 -15.65 -1.31
CA ALA A 91 9.41 -15.46 -0.39
C ALA A 91 8.94 -13.99 -0.36
N LEU A 92 9.86 -13.02 -0.45
CA LEU A 92 9.49 -11.61 -0.54
C LEU A 92 8.63 -11.31 -1.78
N VAL A 93 8.97 -11.88 -2.95
CA VAL A 93 8.16 -11.75 -4.18
C VAL A 93 6.75 -12.28 -3.98
N ASP A 94 6.59 -13.48 -3.44
CA ASP A 94 5.28 -14.11 -3.22
C ASP A 94 4.43 -13.32 -2.21
N ILE A 95 5.05 -12.88 -1.10
CA ILE A 95 4.39 -12.08 -0.06
C ILE A 95 4.01 -10.70 -0.59
N TYR A 96 4.87 -10.05 -1.37
CA TYR A 96 4.57 -8.75 -1.95
C TYR A 96 3.45 -8.83 -2.98
N ALA A 97 3.42 -9.88 -3.81
CA ALA A 97 2.29 -10.13 -4.70
C ALA A 97 0.98 -10.33 -3.94
N ALA A 98 1.01 -11.07 -2.82
CA ALA A 98 -0.16 -11.23 -1.95
C ALA A 98 -0.59 -9.91 -1.29
N PHE A 99 0.37 -9.09 -0.85
CA PHE A 99 0.13 -7.75 -0.31
C PHE A 99 -0.56 -6.84 -1.33
N LEU A 100 -0.08 -6.79 -2.57
CA LEU A 100 -0.69 -5.98 -3.63
C LEU A 100 -2.11 -6.45 -3.96
N ARG A 101 -2.35 -7.77 -4.01
CA ARG A 101 -3.71 -8.32 -4.21
C ARG A 101 -4.64 -7.99 -3.04
N SER A 102 -4.18 -8.13 -1.80
CA SER A 102 -5.00 -7.82 -0.61
C SER A 102 -5.31 -6.34 -0.48
N HIS A 103 -4.41 -5.48 -0.96
CA HIS A 103 -4.63 -4.03 -1.04
C HIS A 103 -5.42 -3.64 -2.29
N GLY A 104 -5.81 -4.56 -3.19
CA GLY A 104 -6.65 -4.25 -4.36
C GLY A 104 -5.96 -3.44 -5.46
N HIS A 105 -4.65 -3.59 -5.62
CA HIS A 105 -3.91 -2.96 -6.71
C HIS A 105 -4.28 -3.59 -8.06
N ASP A 106 -4.26 -2.76 -9.12
CA ASP A 106 -4.18 -3.26 -10.50
C ASP A 106 -2.72 -3.26 -10.93
N PHE A 107 -2.16 -4.43 -11.20
CA PHE A 107 -0.75 -4.60 -11.51
C PHE A 107 -0.48 -5.79 -12.41
N TYR A 108 0.66 -5.75 -13.09
CA TYR A 108 1.28 -6.91 -13.72
C TYR A 108 2.71 -7.08 -13.21
N VAL A 109 3.30 -8.24 -13.50
CA VAL A 109 4.64 -8.59 -13.06
C VAL A 109 5.49 -8.93 -14.27
N GLU A 110 6.65 -8.31 -14.36
CA GLU A 110 7.72 -8.67 -15.29
C GLU A 110 8.85 -9.33 -14.49
N GLN A 111 9.49 -10.34 -15.06
CA GLN A 111 10.60 -11.02 -14.40
C GLN A 111 11.65 -11.42 -15.43
N ASP A 112 12.90 -11.17 -15.10
CA ASP A 112 14.09 -11.67 -15.78
C ASP A 112 14.96 -12.46 -14.81
N ASP A 113 16.19 -12.82 -15.19
CA ASP A 113 17.09 -13.61 -14.33
C ASP A 113 17.62 -12.82 -13.12
N GLU A 114 17.58 -11.49 -13.16
CA GLU A 114 18.14 -10.60 -12.13
C GLU A 114 17.09 -10.09 -11.14
N LYS A 115 15.84 -9.91 -11.57
CA LYS A 115 14.81 -9.23 -10.77
C LYS A 115 13.38 -9.57 -11.17
N THR A 116 12.48 -9.30 -10.22
CA THR A 116 11.04 -9.23 -10.42
C THR A 116 10.58 -7.78 -10.29
N VAL A 117 9.84 -7.27 -11.27
CA VAL A 117 9.30 -5.91 -11.32
C VAL A 117 7.78 -5.95 -11.26
N PHE A 118 7.22 -5.34 -10.22
CA PHE A 118 5.79 -5.12 -10.05
C PHE A 118 5.43 -3.76 -10.62
N VAL A 119 4.64 -3.74 -11.70
CA VAL A 119 4.18 -2.50 -12.34
C VAL A 119 2.73 -2.27 -11.97
N MET A 120 2.49 -1.27 -11.12
CA MET A 120 1.17 -0.93 -10.61
C MET A 120 0.53 0.12 -11.52
N LYS A 121 -0.47 -0.27 -12.32
CA LYS A 121 -1.31 0.65 -13.08
C LYS A 121 -2.24 1.46 -12.17
N TYR A 122 -2.65 0.84 -11.06
CA TYR A 122 -3.39 1.50 -9.99
C TYR A 122 -2.79 1.14 -8.64
N CYS A 123 -2.29 2.16 -7.92
CA CYS A 123 -1.97 2.03 -6.50
C CYS A 123 -3.23 2.29 -5.68
N ALA A 124 -3.71 1.26 -5.00
CA ALA A 124 -4.96 1.32 -4.25
C ALA A 124 -4.81 1.98 -2.85
N SER A 125 -3.65 2.55 -2.56
CA SER A 125 -3.32 3.26 -1.33
C SER A 125 -3.07 4.76 -1.60
N GLY A 126 -1.82 5.20 -1.76
CA GLY A 126 -1.51 6.61 -2.06
C GLY A 126 -2.04 7.08 -3.42
N GLY A 127 -1.96 6.23 -4.45
CA GLY A 127 -2.53 6.53 -5.78
C GLY A 127 -4.05 6.74 -5.73
N ARG A 128 -4.77 5.95 -4.93
CA ARG A 128 -6.20 6.14 -4.66
C ARG A 128 -6.48 7.51 -4.06
N MET A 129 -5.69 7.96 -3.09
CA MET A 129 -5.87 9.29 -2.47
C MET A 129 -5.69 10.42 -3.50
N ILE A 130 -4.74 10.28 -4.42
CA ILE A 130 -4.57 11.22 -5.55
C ILE A 130 -5.79 11.15 -6.48
N LYS A 131 -6.18 9.95 -6.91
CA LYS A 131 -7.34 9.72 -7.78
C LYS A 131 -8.62 10.34 -7.20
N GLU A 132 -8.88 10.14 -5.91
CA GLU A 132 -10.05 10.66 -5.20
C GLU A 132 -9.92 12.15 -4.86
N GLY A 133 -8.71 12.73 -4.99
CA GLY A 133 -8.44 14.14 -4.73
C GLY A 133 -8.45 14.50 -3.25
N LYS A 134 -7.98 13.57 -2.41
CA LYS A 134 -7.93 13.68 -0.94
C LYS A 134 -6.71 14.42 -0.40
N ASN A 135 -5.73 14.71 -1.25
CA ASN A 135 -4.55 15.46 -0.85
C ASN A 135 -4.84 16.97 -0.87
N ASP A 136 -4.09 17.73 -0.09
CA ASP A 136 -4.25 19.17 0.09
C ASP A 136 -3.89 20.04 -1.11
N ASN A 137 -3.43 19.42 -2.18
CA ASN A 137 -3.27 20.01 -3.50
C ASN A 137 -4.51 19.84 -4.39
N SER A 138 -5.62 19.31 -3.87
CA SER A 138 -6.87 19.10 -4.59
C SER A 138 -8.08 19.58 -3.76
N ASN A 139 -9.08 20.16 -4.43
CA ASN A 139 -10.35 20.56 -3.84
C ASN A 139 -11.51 19.58 -4.14
N ARG A 140 -11.21 18.39 -4.67
CA ARG A 140 -12.23 17.41 -5.12
C ARG A 140 -12.84 16.58 -3.99
N HIS A 141 -12.28 16.65 -2.78
CA HIS A 141 -12.71 15.86 -1.64
C HIS A 141 -12.64 16.66 -0.33
N SER A 142 -13.42 16.27 0.68
CA SER A 142 -13.47 16.94 2.00
C SER A 142 -12.30 16.57 2.93
N VAL A 143 -11.85 15.31 2.87
CA VAL A 143 -10.56 14.87 3.45
C VAL A 143 -9.41 15.62 2.79
N ASN A 144 -8.49 16.14 3.60
CA ASN A 144 -7.41 17.04 3.19
C ASN A 144 -6.05 16.57 3.76
N ILE A 145 -5.48 15.53 3.17
CA ILE A 145 -4.20 14.92 3.57
C ILE A 145 -3.05 15.79 3.06
N GLY A 146 -2.15 16.17 3.96
CA GLY A 146 -1.00 17.00 3.65
C GLY A 146 -0.05 16.36 2.63
N THR A 147 0.58 17.23 1.84
CA THR A 147 1.63 16.86 0.89
C THR A 147 2.93 17.58 1.21
N THR A 148 4.05 16.98 0.79
CA THR A 148 5.39 17.52 1.04
C THR A 148 5.57 18.90 0.41
N ARG A 149 6.13 19.87 1.15
CA ARG A 149 6.34 21.27 0.72
C ARG A 149 7.65 21.51 -0.03
N LYS A 150 8.59 20.57 0.06
CA LYS A 150 9.85 20.56 -0.70
C LYS A 150 10.24 19.13 -1.06
N LYS A 151 11.29 18.99 -1.86
CA LYS A 151 11.87 17.71 -2.22
C LYS A 151 12.64 17.12 -1.04
N TYR A 152 12.34 15.88 -0.68
CA TYR A 152 13.06 15.15 0.36
C TYR A 152 13.65 13.84 -0.17
N PRO A 153 14.85 13.44 0.29
CA PRO A 153 15.46 12.17 -0.10
C PRO A 153 14.63 10.96 0.34
N TRP A 154 13.89 11.10 1.45
CA TRP A 154 12.94 10.09 1.96
C TRP A 154 11.56 10.13 1.29
N GLY A 155 11.33 11.05 0.34
CA GLY A 155 10.05 11.26 -0.35
C GLY A 155 10.21 11.27 -1.86
N PHE A 156 10.96 10.31 -2.41
CA PHE A 156 11.27 10.20 -3.86
C PHE A 156 11.94 11.45 -4.47
N ASN A 157 12.49 12.37 -3.67
CA ASN A 157 12.93 13.70 -4.11
C ASN A 157 11.84 14.49 -4.87
N MET A 158 10.58 14.32 -4.46
CA MET A 158 9.43 15.01 -5.02
C MET A 158 8.85 16.02 -4.05
N GLU A 159 8.28 17.10 -4.60
CA GLU A 159 7.40 18.03 -3.90
C GLU A 159 5.95 17.67 -4.24
N GLY A 160 5.00 17.97 -3.35
CA GLY A 160 3.59 17.61 -3.53
C GLY A 160 3.28 16.13 -3.37
N LEU A 161 4.20 15.33 -2.83
CA LEU A 161 3.95 13.91 -2.52
C LEU A 161 3.08 13.82 -1.25
N SER A 162 2.02 13.01 -1.29
CA SER A 162 1.21 12.75 -0.08
C SER A 162 2.09 12.26 1.06
N TYR A 163 1.94 12.82 2.26
CA TYR A 163 2.67 12.34 3.43
C TYR A 163 2.40 10.87 3.74
N TYR A 164 1.24 10.36 3.33
CA TYR A 164 0.98 8.93 3.38
C TYR A 164 1.95 8.16 2.48
N CYS A 165 2.21 8.60 1.26
CA CYS A 165 3.02 7.89 0.26
C CYS A 165 4.52 7.81 0.61
N VAL A 166 4.99 8.64 1.54
CA VAL A 166 6.39 8.70 2.02
C VAL A 166 6.86 7.39 2.65
N HIS A 167 5.96 6.57 3.21
CA HIS A 167 6.36 5.27 3.76
C HIS A 167 6.91 4.32 2.68
N THR A 168 6.49 4.47 1.42
CA THR A 168 6.88 3.54 0.34
C THR A 168 8.40 3.55 0.08
N PRO A 169 9.06 4.69 -0.20
CA PRO A 169 10.52 4.72 -0.39
C PRO A 169 11.27 4.35 0.89
N LEU A 170 10.73 4.68 2.07
CA LEU A 170 11.32 4.27 3.34
C LEU A 170 11.31 2.74 3.49
N TRP A 171 10.14 2.11 3.39
CA TRP A 171 9.97 0.69 3.71
C TRP A 171 10.38 -0.25 2.57
N MET A 172 10.36 0.22 1.32
CA MET A 172 10.61 -0.61 0.14
C MET A 172 11.91 -0.26 -0.60
N ASP A 173 12.78 0.57 -0.01
CA ASP A 173 14.10 0.87 -0.58
C ASP A 173 15.14 1.29 0.47
N ILE A 174 14.87 2.37 1.20
CA ILE A 174 15.85 3.00 2.09
C ILE A 174 16.15 2.13 3.31
N LEU A 175 15.13 1.82 4.11
CA LEU A 175 15.29 1.08 5.36
C LEU A 175 15.75 -0.37 5.16
N PRO A 176 15.22 -1.16 4.21
CA PRO A 176 15.73 -2.52 3.98
C PRO A 176 17.24 -2.57 3.74
N ARG A 177 17.75 -1.59 2.97
CA ARG A 177 19.19 -1.43 2.73
C ARG A 177 19.96 -1.00 3.99
N GLU A 178 19.44 -0.05 4.77
CA GLU A 178 20.01 0.31 6.08
C GLU A 178 20.05 -0.88 7.05
N TRP A 179 19.10 -1.80 6.95
CA TRP A 179 19.05 -3.05 7.73
C TRP A 179 19.92 -4.18 7.17
N GLY A 180 20.66 -3.94 6.09
CA GLY A 180 21.57 -4.93 5.49
C GLY A 180 20.91 -5.88 4.50
N TRP A 181 19.77 -5.50 3.92
CA TRP A 181 19.11 -6.27 2.86
C TRP A 181 18.72 -5.41 1.66
N ASP A 182 19.71 -5.14 0.82
CA ASP A 182 19.60 -4.25 -0.33
C ASP A 182 19.00 -4.96 -1.57
N VAL A 183 17.75 -5.38 -1.48
CA VAL A 183 17.05 -6.13 -2.56
C VAL A 183 15.83 -5.41 -3.13
N PHE A 184 15.41 -4.29 -2.54
CA PHE A 184 14.14 -3.65 -2.90
C PHE A 184 14.41 -2.23 -3.42
N LYS A 185 13.78 -1.86 -4.53
CA LYS A 185 13.73 -0.49 -5.06
C LYS A 185 12.28 -0.11 -5.32
N SER A 186 11.91 1.11 -4.95
CA SER A 186 10.59 1.67 -5.31
C SER A 186 10.74 2.90 -6.19
N GLU A 187 9.79 3.07 -7.10
CA GLU A 187 9.73 4.19 -8.03
C GLU A 187 8.32 4.74 -8.07
N PHE A 188 8.19 6.04 -7.82
CA PHE A 188 6.91 6.73 -7.91
C PHE A 188 6.52 6.93 -9.37
N GLY A 189 5.26 6.66 -9.68
CA GLY A 189 4.60 7.08 -10.91
C GLY A 189 3.41 7.94 -10.54
N ARG A 190 3.17 9.01 -11.30
CA ARG A 190 2.10 9.97 -11.00
C ARG A 190 0.72 9.30 -11.00
N GLN A 191 0.52 8.26 -11.83
CA GLN A 191 -0.69 7.44 -12.04
C GLN A 191 -1.98 8.19 -12.41
N PHE A 192 -2.17 9.41 -11.94
CA PHE A 192 -3.36 10.24 -12.15
C PHE A 192 -3.00 11.70 -12.41
N ASP A 193 -3.76 12.37 -13.29
CA ASP A 193 -3.71 13.82 -13.42
C ASP A 193 -4.42 14.53 -12.24
N GLU A 194 -4.43 15.87 -12.25
CA GLU A 194 -5.07 16.68 -11.19
C GLU A 194 -6.58 16.43 -11.04
N LEU A 195 -7.23 15.95 -12.10
CA LEU A 195 -8.66 15.62 -12.12
C LEU A 195 -8.93 14.17 -11.69
N GLY A 196 -7.88 13.39 -11.45
CA GLY A 196 -7.98 11.98 -11.08
C GLY A 196 -8.15 11.04 -12.28
N ASN A 197 -7.90 11.50 -13.51
CA ASN A 197 -7.90 10.64 -14.69
C ASN A 197 -6.60 9.85 -14.75
N PRO A 198 -6.63 8.56 -15.15
CA PRO A 198 -5.42 7.76 -15.25
C PRO A 198 -4.44 8.33 -16.27
N VAL A 199 -3.16 8.34 -15.93
CA VAL A 199 -2.04 8.61 -16.85
C VAL A 199 -1.13 7.39 -16.91
N ASP A 200 -0.43 7.20 -18.03
CA ASP A 200 0.44 6.02 -18.26
C ASP A 200 1.81 6.16 -17.58
N GLU A 201 1.79 6.48 -16.29
CA GLU A 201 2.97 6.63 -15.43
C GLU A 201 2.80 5.77 -14.17
N PRO A 202 3.01 4.44 -14.27
CA PRO A 202 2.78 3.52 -13.15
C PRO A 202 3.86 3.61 -12.08
N CYS A 203 3.47 3.42 -10.81
CA CYS A 203 4.45 3.11 -9.77
C CYS A 203 5.11 1.76 -10.05
N LYS A 204 6.37 1.61 -9.64
CA LYS A 204 7.09 0.34 -9.77
C LYS A 204 7.74 -0.06 -8.45
N ALA A 205 7.73 -1.37 -8.20
CA ALA A 205 8.50 -1.99 -7.14
C ALA A 205 9.38 -3.08 -7.77
N THR A 206 10.69 -2.96 -7.61
CA THR A 206 11.66 -3.93 -8.13
C THR A 206 12.25 -4.70 -6.97
N ILE A 207 12.11 -6.03 -6.98
CA ILE A 207 12.79 -6.93 -6.06
C ILE A 207 13.90 -7.64 -6.84
N TYR A 208 15.15 -7.38 -6.46
CA TYR A 208 16.31 -8.05 -7.04
C TYR A 208 16.47 -9.43 -6.43
N HIS A 209 16.82 -10.43 -7.25
CA HIS A 209 17.01 -11.80 -6.79
C HIS A 209 18.21 -11.95 -5.86
N LYS A 210 19.18 -11.04 -5.97
CA LYS A 210 20.36 -10.91 -5.10
C LYS A 210 20.51 -9.47 -4.60
N PRO A 211 21.12 -9.24 -3.42
CA PRO A 211 21.44 -7.89 -2.96
C PRO A 211 22.28 -7.11 -3.98
N ARG A 212 21.99 -5.82 -4.11
CA ARG A 212 22.71 -4.90 -5.03
C ARG A 212 24.07 -4.46 -4.49
N SER A 213 24.24 -4.47 -3.17
CA SER A 213 25.47 -4.15 -2.44
C SER A 213 25.80 -5.19 -1.38
#